data_AF-A0AA47E1Q2-F1
#
_entry.id   AF-A0AA47E1Q2-F1
#
_cell.length_a   1.000
_cell.length_b   1.000
_cell.length_c   1.000
_cell.angle_alpha   90.00
_cell.angle_beta   90.00
_cell.angle_gamma   90.00
#
_symmetry.space_group_name_H-M   'P 1'
#
loop_
_entity.id
_entity.type
_entity.pdbx_description
1 polymer ?
#
loop_
_entity_poly.entity_id
_entity_poly.type
_entity_poly.pdbx_seq_one_letter_code
_entity_poly.pdbx_strand_id
1 'polypeptide(L)'
;MINNLSLSKNVQFFELNKALTKKSIEDTFKEISKERVGNYLLNAPKVNYTTVSGNQVVYSIVSYKIEVEPSFLAGTSVKEQRYAYLLLIECDDALAILKKYVDSPEKHFSSFINDFDYEKFCHFHGDKNPEYERVTMKNMSISNAVIRSRSLEAKSLNGILSSNSSSRSIPSNFRMKVGEDSYTLTPSTSRVSHRDKKSAFDGLIDWVVEIKEEIKVTTNQSEFLRNFASPICLKDIIDLGHQVVAILIDLSEIENKFLEGAAVLSKADGSQLSGREINNFFNLLRSPIVVNGSLIKVKGKTLSGKISYSKNLITIRNKLLDSISVTENGSEIYTVGGYINKEKPFSAVFDSPNYSYYSKSCFEDKHLINNIQSILKIFDDSYDFSGTLSEKEKPHATSLDRFPTNSLFRKVEDQYCSAHNIVICDDMNDEWADHIAIDSNSAIPSISFIHSKFAEKDTYGASAFHDVVAQALKNIGRTQAEKQLLETNMILNGAKIMKAQISAELLVLRTGKKWN
;
A
#
# COMPACT_ATOMS: atom_id res chain seq x y z
N MET A 1 -14.05 -35.66 -7.03
CA MET A 1 -13.30 -34.84 -6.04
C MET A 1 -12.86 -33.49 -6.61
N ILE A 2 -12.23 -33.39 -7.80
CA ILE A 2 -11.90 -32.06 -8.37
C ILE A 2 -13.17 -31.20 -8.59
N ASN A 3 -14.24 -31.80 -9.11
CA ASN A 3 -15.56 -31.15 -9.28
C ASN A 3 -16.26 -30.79 -7.96
N ASN A 4 -15.73 -31.24 -6.82
CA ASN A 4 -16.26 -30.91 -5.48
C ASN A 4 -15.47 -29.77 -4.82
N LEU A 5 -14.42 -29.24 -5.49
CA LEU A 5 -13.65 -28.13 -4.96
C LEU A 5 -14.50 -26.86 -4.92
N SER A 6 -14.46 -26.21 -3.77
CA SER A 6 -15.01 -24.88 -3.55
C SER A 6 -13.96 -24.06 -2.82
N LEU A 7 -13.26 -23.19 -3.56
CA LEU A 7 -12.07 -22.48 -3.09
C LEU A 7 -12.30 -20.97 -3.11
N SER A 8 -11.70 -20.27 -2.15
CA SER A 8 -11.62 -18.81 -2.18
C SER A 8 -10.63 -18.37 -3.26
N LYS A 9 -10.96 -17.31 -3.99
CA LYS A 9 -10.09 -16.67 -4.98
C LYS A 9 -8.98 -15.89 -4.27
N ASN A 10 -7.94 -16.59 -3.82
CA ASN A 10 -6.72 -16.01 -3.26
C ASN A 10 -5.52 -16.73 -3.88
N VAL A 11 -4.87 -16.06 -4.84
CA VAL A 11 -3.97 -16.70 -5.80
C VAL A 11 -2.69 -15.88 -5.93
N GLN A 12 -1.56 -16.58 -5.97
CA GLN A 12 -0.27 -15.99 -6.32
C GLN A 12 -0.01 -16.24 -7.81
N PHE A 13 0.37 -15.20 -8.53
CA PHE A 13 0.63 -15.23 -9.96
C PHE A 13 2.12 -15.06 -10.23
N PHE A 14 2.66 -15.88 -11.13
CA PHE A 14 4.04 -15.80 -11.56
C PHE A 14 4.12 -15.90 -13.07
N GLU A 15 5.12 -15.27 -13.68
CA GLU A 15 5.44 -15.47 -15.09
C GLU A 15 6.08 -16.86 -15.25
N LEU A 16 5.59 -17.65 -16.20
CA LEU A 16 6.06 -19.00 -16.48
C LEU A 16 7.03 -18.95 -17.66
N ASN A 17 8.34 -19.00 -17.37
CA ASN A 17 9.37 -18.98 -18.41
C ASN A 17 9.44 -20.28 -19.21
N LYS A 18 9.10 -21.39 -18.55
CA LYS A 18 9.08 -22.74 -19.13
C LYS A 18 8.06 -23.58 -18.39
N ALA A 19 7.36 -24.45 -19.13
CA ALA A 19 6.36 -25.35 -18.55
C ALA A 19 6.94 -26.21 -17.41
N LEU A 20 6.15 -26.45 -16.37
CA LEU A 20 6.56 -27.28 -15.24
C LEU A 20 6.73 -28.71 -15.70
N THR A 21 7.80 -29.40 -15.29
CA THR A 21 7.93 -30.83 -15.61
C THR A 21 7.05 -31.66 -14.69
N LYS A 22 6.48 -32.76 -15.20
CA LYS A 22 5.72 -33.69 -14.35
C LYS A 22 6.56 -34.18 -13.16
N LYS A 23 7.85 -34.45 -13.39
CA LYS A 23 8.80 -34.84 -12.34
C LYS A 23 8.97 -33.77 -11.27
N SER A 24 9.19 -32.50 -11.64
CA SER A 24 9.33 -31.42 -10.65
C SER A 24 8.06 -31.23 -9.81
N ILE A 25 6.88 -31.40 -10.42
CA ILE A 25 5.60 -31.37 -9.70
C ILE A 25 5.50 -32.54 -8.72
N GLU A 26 5.76 -33.77 -9.17
CA GLU A 26 5.68 -34.97 -8.32
C GLU A 26 6.68 -34.94 -7.17
N ASP A 27 7.91 -34.49 -7.42
CA ASP A 27 8.94 -34.34 -6.39
C ASP A 27 8.53 -33.28 -5.37
N THR A 28 7.98 -32.15 -5.83
CA THR A 28 7.41 -31.12 -4.94
C THR A 28 6.26 -31.66 -4.11
N PHE A 29 5.32 -32.39 -4.72
CA PHE A 29 4.17 -32.98 -4.01
C PHE A 29 4.63 -33.95 -2.93
N LYS A 30 5.65 -34.77 -3.19
CA LYS A 30 6.24 -35.66 -2.19
C LYS A 30 6.87 -34.87 -1.04
N GLU A 31 7.63 -33.83 -1.36
CA GLU A 31 8.34 -33.00 -0.39
C GLU A 31 7.38 -32.28 0.56
N ILE A 32 6.39 -31.54 0.04
CA ILE A 32 5.46 -30.77 0.89
C ILE A 32 4.52 -31.66 1.72
N SER A 33 4.36 -32.93 1.32
CA SER A 33 3.45 -33.88 1.97
C SER A 33 4.19 -34.97 2.76
N LYS A 34 5.44 -34.72 3.16
CA LYS A 34 6.23 -35.62 4.01
C LYS A 34 5.53 -36.01 5.30
N GLU A 35 4.88 -35.04 5.94
CA GLU A 35 4.17 -35.21 7.22
C GLU A 35 2.72 -35.69 7.06
N ARG A 36 2.33 -36.13 5.86
CA ARG A 36 0.94 -36.56 5.63
C ARG A 36 0.59 -37.78 6.47
N VAL A 37 -0.66 -37.83 6.90
CA VAL A 37 -1.26 -38.97 7.58
C VAL A 37 -2.12 -39.75 6.60
N GLY A 38 -1.67 -40.97 6.27
CA GLY A 38 -2.35 -41.86 5.33
C GLY A 38 -2.07 -41.53 3.86
N ASN A 39 -3.02 -41.90 3.00
CA ASN A 39 -2.92 -41.69 1.55
C ASN A 39 -3.27 -40.25 1.16
N TYR A 40 -2.86 -39.85 -0.04
CA TYR A 40 -3.36 -38.63 -0.66
C TYR A 40 -4.89 -38.70 -0.81
N LEU A 41 -5.57 -37.60 -0.48
CA LEU A 41 -6.99 -37.43 -0.77
C LEU A 41 -7.21 -37.16 -2.26
N LEU A 42 -6.29 -36.39 -2.83
CA LEU A 42 -6.24 -36.11 -4.25
C LEU A 42 -4.77 -35.97 -4.66
N ASN A 43 -4.39 -36.58 -5.77
CA ASN A 43 -3.06 -36.44 -6.35
C ASN A 43 -3.19 -36.57 -7.88
N ALA A 44 -3.15 -35.43 -8.55
CA ALA A 44 -3.32 -35.34 -10.00
C ALA A 44 -2.24 -34.39 -10.55
N PRO A 45 -1.05 -34.90 -10.88
CA PRO A 45 0.01 -34.10 -11.47
C PRO A 45 -0.21 -33.93 -12.98
N LYS A 46 -0.19 -32.68 -13.43
CA LYS A 46 -0.14 -32.26 -14.84
C LYS A 46 -1.29 -32.80 -15.71
N VAL A 47 -2.52 -32.36 -15.39
CA VAL A 47 -3.77 -32.74 -16.07
C VAL A 47 -4.27 -31.58 -16.94
N ASN A 48 -4.55 -31.88 -18.21
CA ASN A 48 -5.19 -30.92 -19.12
C ASN A 48 -6.66 -30.73 -18.72
N TYR A 49 -7.13 -29.49 -18.74
CA TYR A 49 -8.51 -29.15 -18.43
C TYR A 49 -9.01 -28.08 -19.38
N THR A 50 -10.30 -28.16 -19.70
CA THR A 50 -10.99 -27.14 -20.47
C THR A 50 -12.26 -26.79 -19.71
N THR A 51 -12.41 -25.52 -19.36
CA THR A 51 -13.62 -25.04 -18.69
C THR A 51 -14.80 -24.99 -19.64
N VAL A 52 -16.02 -24.88 -19.12
CA VAL A 52 -17.24 -24.71 -19.92
C VAL A 52 -17.19 -23.44 -20.79
N SER A 53 -16.48 -22.40 -20.35
CA SER A 53 -16.28 -21.17 -21.14
C SER A 53 -15.19 -21.30 -22.22
N GLY A 54 -14.50 -22.45 -22.30
CA GLY A 54 -13.52 -22.77 -23.33
C GLY A 54 -12.06 -22.48 -22.95
N ASN A 55 -11.79 -22.03 -21.72
CA ASN A 55 -10.42 -21.77 -21.27
C ASN A 55 -9.66 -23.09 -21.09
N GLN A 56 -8.51 -23.21 -21.74
CA GLN A 56 -7.65 -24.40 -21.66
C GLN A 56 -6.48 -24.15 -20.71
N VAL A 57 -6.29 -25.04 -19.75
CA VAL A 57 -5.21 -24.94 -18.76
C VAL A 57 -4.62 -26.31 -18.47
N VAL A 58 -3.42 -26.32 -17.90
CA VAL A 58 -2.85 -27.53 -17.28
C VAL A 58 -2.83 -27.32 -15.78
N TYR A 59 -3.55 -28.15 -15.03
CA TYR A 59 -3.55 -28.06 -13.58
C TYR A 59 -2.78 -29.22 -12.94
N SER A 60 -2.21 -28.95 -11.77
CA SER A 60 -1.66 -29.98 -10.90
C SER A 60 -2.15 -29.77 -9.50
N ILE A 61 -2.61 -30.81 -8.82
CA ILE A 61 -3.16 -30.68 -7.48
C ILE A 61 -2.79 -31.86 -6.60
N VAL A 62 -2.46 -31.55 -5.36
CA VAL A 62 -2.32 -32.52 -4.28
C VAL A 62 -3.09 -32.06 -3.06
N SER A 63 -3.77 -32.99 -2.41
CA SER A 63 -4.44 -32.78 -1.12
C SER A 63 -4.21 -33.96 -0.21
N TYR A 64 -3.97 -33.67 1.06
CA TYR A 64 -3.58 -34.65 2.07
C TYR A 64 -3.99 -34.19 3.47
N LYS A 65 -4.07 -35.15 4.38
CA LYS A 65 -4.33 -34.91 5.79
C LYS A 65 -3.02 -34.73 6.54
N ILE A 66 -2.98 -33.81 7.50
CA ILE A 66 -1.89 -33.65 8.46
C ILE A 66 -2.46 -33.68 9.89
N GLU A 67 -1.66 -34.08 10.86
CA GLU A 67 -2.01 -34.02 12.28
C GLU A 67 -1.00 -33.13 13.00
N VAL A 68 -1.50 -32.03 13.56
CA VAL A 68 -0.67 -31.04 14.27
C VAL A 68 -1.29 -30.77 15.63
N GLU A 69 -0.49 -30.33 16.59
CA GLU A 69 -1.02 -29.80 17.84
C GLU A 69 -1.82 -28.51 17.54
N PRO A 70 -3.01 -28.31 18.15
CA PRO A 70 -3.73 -27.05 18.00
C PRO A 70 -2.85 -25.86 18.38
N SER A 71 -2.89 -24.77 17.61
CA SER A 71 -1.95 -23.65 17.75
C SER A 71 -2.05 -22.89 19.07
N PHE A 72 -3.08 -23.15 19.88
CA PHE A 72 -3.26 -22.57 21.22
C PHE A 72 -2.82 -23.51 22.36
N LEU A 73 -2.29 -24.69 22.02
CA LEU A 73 -1.73 -25.67 22.95
C LEU A 73 -0.23 -25.84 22.66
N ALA A 74 0.53 -26.22 23.70
CA ALA A 74 1.95 -26.49 23.57
C ALA A 74 2.36 -27.69 24.44
N GLY A 75 2.99 -28.69 23.84
CA GLY A 75 3.57 -29.84 24.53
C GLY A 75 2.53 -30.86 25.02
N THR A 76 1.33 -30.85 24.45
CA THR A 76 0.26 -31.79 24.76
C THR A 76 0.21 -32.93 23.74
N SER A 77 -0.50 -34.01 24.08
CA SER A 77 -0.78 -35.10 23.14
C SER A 77 -2.00 -34.85 22.25
N VAL A 78 -2.66 -33.70 22.40
CA VAL A 78 -3.87 -33.36 21.63
C VAL A 78 -3.46 -33.03 20.20
N LYS A 79 -4.08 -33.71 19.24
CA LYS A 79 -3.86 -33.46 17.81
C LYS A 79 -5.15 -33.01 17.15
N GLU A 80 -5.06 -31.98 16.31
CA GLU A 80 -6.09 -31.62 15.36
C GLU A 80 -5.73 -32.11 13.96
N GLN A 81 -6.75 -32.62 13.25
CA GLN A 81 -6.62 -33.00 11.85
C GLN A 81 -6.86 -31.79 10.96
N ARG A 82 -5.86 -31.43 10.16
CA ARG A 82 -5.97 -30.38 9.14
C ARG A 82 -5.88 -31.00 7.75
N TYR A 83 -6.51 -30.34 6.79
CA TYR A 83 -6.51 -30.72 5.38
C TYR A 83 -5.73 -29.70 4.57
N ALA A 84 -4.58 -30.12 4.06
CA ALA A 84 -3.69 -29.31 3.25
C ALA A 84 -3.98 -29.53 1.76
N TYR A 85 -3.70 -28.51 0.95
CA TYR A 85 -3.66 -28.66 -0.50
C TYR A 85 -2.69 -27.68 -1.15
N LEU A 86 -2.19 -28.08 -2.32
CA LEU A 86 -1.52 -27.23 -3.29
C LEU A 86 -2.19 -27.45 -4.65
N LEU A 87 -2.62 -26.38 -5.29
CA LEU A 87 -3.16 -26.34 -6.64
C LEU A 87 -2.30 -25.38 -7.48
N LEU A 88 -1.76 -25.91 -8.56
CA LEU A 88 -0.99 -25.20 -9.58
C LEU A 88 -1.83 -25.16 -10.85
N ILE A 89 -1.93 -24.00 -11.48
CA ILE A 89 -2.64 -23.82 -12.74
C ILE A 89 -1.68 -23.12 -13.71
N GLU A 90 -1.23 -23.85 -14.72
CA GLU A 90 -0.44 -23.33 -15.83
C GLU A 90 -1.41 -22.79 -16.90
N CYS A 91 -1.42 -21.47 -17.09
CA CYS A 91 -2.22 -20.74 -18.07
C CYS A 91 -1.27 -20.04 -19.06
N ASP A 92 -0.93 -20.72 -20.16
CA ASP A 92 0.05 -20.28 -21.14
C ASP A 92 1.43 -19.91 -20.53
N ASP A 93 1.67 -18.61 -20.37
CA ASP A 93 2.89 -17.97 -19.87
C ASP A 93 2.77 -17.53 -18.40
N ALA A 94 1.75 -18.01 -17.68
CA ALA A 94 1.57 -17.72 -16.26
C ALA A 94 1.34 -18.99 -15.44
N LEU A 95 1.83 -18.96 -14.20
CA LEU A 95 1.53 -19.95 -13.16
C LEU A 95 0.73 -19.29 -12.05
N ALA A 96 -0.47 -19.81 -11.81
CA ALA A 96 -1.29 -19.48 -10.66
C ALA A 96 -1.12 -20.55 -9.57
N ILE A 97 -0.81 -20.12 -8.35
CA ILE A 97 -0.61 -20.98 -7.19
C ILE A 97 -1.67 -20.68 -6.12
N LEU A 98 -2.41 -21.72 -5.74
CA LEU A 98 -3.32 -21.73 -4.61
C LEU A 98 -2.88 -22.76 -3.59
N LYS A 99 -2.89 -22.39 -2.31
CA LYS A 99 -2.40 -23.27 -1.26
C LYS A 99 -3.14 -23.09 0.06
N LYS A 100 -3.17 -24.15 0.86
CA LYS A 100 -3.63 -24.12 2.25
C LYS A 100 -2.80 -25.07 3.10
N TYR A 101 -2.25 -24.57 4.21
CA TYR A 101 -1.31 -25.28 5.08
C TYR A 101 -0.09 -25.86 4.34
N VAL A 102 0.36 -25.17 3.31
CA VAL A 102 1.60 -25.46 2.59
C VAL A 102 2.46 -24.21 2.66
N ASP A 103 3.68 -24.33 3.16
CA ASP A 103 4.60 -23.21 3.21
C ASP A 103 5.33 -23.05 1.87
N SER A 104 5.38 -21.82 1.39
CA SER A 104 6.19 -21.34 0.27
C SER A 104 6.44 -22.30 -0.93
N PRO A 105 5.41 -22.90 -1.55
CA PRO A 105 5.56 -23.90 -2.60
C PRO A 105 6.24 -23.36 -3.87
N GLU A 106 6.14 -22.06 -4.14
CA GLU A 106 6.78 -21.38 -5.26
C GLU A 106 8.31 -21.57 -5.27
N LYS A 107 8.93 -21.79 -4.10
CA LYS A 107 10.38 -21.98 -3.95
C LYS A 107 10.88 -23.21 -4.74
N HIS A 108 10.07 -24.26 -4.83
CA HIS A 108 10.40 -25.47 -5.59
C HIS A 108 10.37 -25.24 -7.11
N PHE A 109 9.75 -24.15 -7.57
CA PHE A 109 9.57 -23.82 -8.98
C PHE A 109 10.41 -22.62 -9.42
N SER A 110 11.33 -22.12 -8.59
CA SER A 110 12.17 -20.94 -8.87
C SER A 110 12.93 -20.98 -10.20
N SER A 111 13.26 -22.16 -10.75
CA SER A 111 13.91 -22.28 -12.07
C SER A 111 12.94 -22.20 -13.25
N PHE A 112 11.63 -22.23 -12.99
CA PHE A 112 10.54 -22.24 -13.97
C PHE A 112 9.81 -20.90 -14.02
N ILE A 113 9.81 -20.15 -12.91
CA ILE A 113 8.99 -18.96 -12.74
C ILE A 113 9.81 -17.69 -12.52
N ASN A 114 9.24 -16.55 -12.91
CA ASN A 114 9.68 -15.21 -12.52
C ASN A 114 8.56 -14.48 -11.76
N ASP A 115 8.96 -13.53 -10.92
CA ASP A 115 8.02 -12.59 -10.31
C ASP A 115 7.52 -11.61 -11.40
N PHE A 116 6.21 -11.36 -11.45
CA PHE A 116 5.66 -10.25 -12.23
C PHE A 116 6.18 -8.92 -11.67
N ASP A 117 6.39 -7.93 -12.53
CA ASP A 117 6.81 -6.59 -12.10
C ASP A 117 5.79 -5.97 -11.13
N TYR A 118 6.30 -5.34 -10.06
CA TYR A 118 5.49 -4.68 -9.04
C TYR A 118 4.46 -3.70 -9.65
N GLU A 119 4.89 -2.95 -10.67
CA GLU A 119 4.07 -1.94 -11.35
C GLU A 119 2.80 -2.53 -11.99
N LYS A 120 2.86 -3.77 -12.49
CA LYS A 120 1.71 -4.46 -13.08
C LYS A 120 0.56 -4.61 -12.07
N PHE A 121 0.86 -4.94 -10.82
CA PHE A 121 -0.15 -5.05 -9.76
C PHE A 121 -0.67 -3.69 -9.29
N CYS A 122 0.15 -2.64 -9.37
CA CYS A 122 -0.30 -1.28 -9.07
C CYS A 122 -1.27 -0.73 -10.11
N HIS A 123 -1.21 -1.22 -11.35
CA HIS A 123 -2.10 -0.78 -12.41
C HIS A 123 -3.34 -1.66 -12.61
N PHE A 124 -3.50 -2.70 -11.78
CA PHE A 124 -4.65 -3.59 -11.81
C PHE A 124 -5.97 -2.81 -11.74
N HIS A 125 -6.81 -2.92 -12.77
CA HIS A 125 -8.08 -2.20 -12.95
C HIS A 125 -7.98 -0.67 -12.80
N GLY A 126 -6.81 -0.06 -13.04
CA GLY A 126 -6.61 1.37 -12.87
C GLY A 126 -7.49 2.25 -13.78
N ASP A 127 -7.89 1.73 -14.94
CA ASP A 127 -8.80 2.35 -15.91
C ASP A 127 -10.29 2.31 -15.49
N LYS A 128 -10.64 1.43 -14.54
CA LYS A 128 -12.02 1.25 -14.06
C LYS A 128 -12.38 2.13 -12.86
N ASN A 129 -11.63 3.21 -12.63
CA ASN A 129 -11.80 4.14 -11.50
C ASN A 129 -11.97 3.42 -10.14
N PRO A 130 -10.97 2.65 -9.70
CA PRO A 130 -11.07 1.88 -8.47
C PRO A 130 -11.23 2.79 -7.23
N GLU A 131 -12.11 2.39 -6.31
CA GLU A 131 -12.24 3.00 -5.00
C GLU A 131 -11.31 2.28 -4.02
N TYR A 132 -10.26 2.95 -3.54
CA TYR A 132 -9.32 2.34 -2.60
C TYR A 132 -9.87 2.39 -1.17
N GLU A 133 -10.30 1.27 -0.62
CA GLU A 133 -10.85 1.19 0.75
C GLU A 133 -9.74 1.11 1.80
N ARG A 134 -8.62 0.46 1.48
CA ARG A 134 -7.51 0.26 2.42
C ARG A 134 -6.17 0.29 1.70
N VAL A 135 -5.18 0.91 2.33
CA VAL A 135 -3.78 0.85 1.88
C VAL A 135 -2.87 0.64 3.08
N THR A 136 -2.00 -0.37 2.98
CA THR A 136 -0.84 -0.52 3.86
C THR A 136 0.38 -0.07 3.11
N MET A 137 1.21 0.73 3.75
CA MET A 137 2.41 1.29 3.15
C MET A 137 3.60 1.24 4.10
N LYS A 138 4.79 1.14 3.52
CA LYS A 138 6.09 1.18 4.18
C LYS A 138 6.76 2.50 3.89
N ASN A 139 7.56 2.99 4.83
CA ASN A 139 8.34 4.21 4.62
C ASN A 139 9.60 3.89 3.81
N MET A 140 9.99 4.79 2.90
CA MET A 140 11.27 4.69 2.19
C MET A 140 12.48 4.87 3.12
N SER A 141 12.30 5.49 4.28
CA SER A 141 13.32 5.65 5.32
C SER A 141 13.31 4.50 6.30
N ILE A 142 14.51 4.07 6.71
CA ILE A 142 14.73 3.03 7.71
C ILE A 142 15.09 3.59 9.10
N SER A 143 15.04 4.91 9.28
CA SER A 143 15.38 5.56 10.56
C SER A 143 14.51 5.05 11.72
N ASN A 144 15.05 5.07 12.93
CA ASN A 144 14.28 4.80 14.14
C ASN A 144 13.33 5.93 14.51
N ALA A 145 13.50 7.13 13.92
CA ALA A 145 12.67 8.30 14.17
C ALA A 145 11.46 8.41 13.23
N VAL A 146 11.24 7.44 12.33
CA VAL A 146 10.12 7.44 11.39
C VAL A 146 9.16 6.28 11.64
N ILE A 147 7.89 6.50 11.31
CA ILE A 147 6.90 5.42 11.23
C ILE A 147 7.29 4.54 10.05
N ARG A 148 7.73 3.30 10.33
CA ARG A 148 8.19 2.34 9.31
C ARG A 148 7.06 1.77 8.46
N SER A 149 5.85 1.65 9.01
CA SER A 149 4.67 1.10 8.35
C SER A 149 3.41 1.75 8.88
N ARG A 150 2.45 2.06 8.02
CA ARG A 150 1.10 2.52 8.39
C ARG A 150 0.04 1.84 7.53
N SER A 151 -1.14 1.60 8.09
CA SER A 151 -2.32 1.12 7.36
C SER A 151 -3.44 2.14 7.55
N LEU A 152 -4.07 2.55 6.45
CA LEU A 152 -5.19 3.48 6.43
C LEU A 152 -6.39 2.78 5.80
N GLU A 153 -7.58 3.01 6.35
CA GLU A 153 -8.84 2.41 5.90
C GLU A 153 -9.95 3.45 5.99
N ALA A 154 -10.75 3.56 4.93
CA ALA A 154 -11.89 4.47 4.81
C ALA A 154 -12.91 3.87 3.84
N LYS A 155 -14.09 4.51 3.70
CA LYS A 155 -15.04 4.12 2.64
C LYS A 155 -14.42 4.25 1.25
N SER A 156 -13.68 5.35 1.04
CA SER A 156 -12.82 5.56 -0.11
C SER A 156 -11.67 6.46 0.32
N LEU A 157 -10.43 6.08 0.01
CA LEU A 157 -9.22 6.85 0.29
C LEU A 157 -8.90 7.84 -0.83
N ASN A 158 -9.59 7.74 -1.97
CA ASN A 158 -9.45 8.66 -3.09
C ASN A 158 -9.80 10.07 -2.60
N GLY A 159 -8.92 11.04 -2.83
CA GLY A 159 -9.10 12.43 -2.39
C GLY A 159 -8.88 12.72 -0.89
N ILE A 160 -8.86 11.70 -0.03
CA ILE A 160 -8.65 11.87 1.43
C ILE A 160 -7.16 11.73 1.80
N LEU A 161 -6.43 10.89 1.07
CA LEU A 161 -5.02 10.62 1.35
C LEU A 161 -4.14 11.82 0.98
N SER A 162 -3.46 12.41 1.96
CA SER A 162 -2.52 13.52 1.71
C SER A 162 -1.36 13.09 0.80
N SER A 163 -1.19 13.78 -0.32
CA SER A 163 -0.09 13.56 -1.27
C SER A 163 1.30 13.92 -0.71
N ASN A 164 1.37 14.89 0.22
CA ASN A 164 2.62 15.45 0.75
C ASN A 164 3.54 14.44 1.45
N SER A 165 2.99 13.40 2.07
CA SER A 165 3.77 12.34 2.74
C SER A 165 3.73 11.00 2.01
N SER A 166 2.88 10.89 1.00
CA SER A 166 2.61 9.62 0.32
C SER A 166 3.68 9.30 -0.72
N SER A 167 4.34 10.31 -1.32
CA SER A 167 5.41 10.10 -2.30
C SER A 167 6.61 9.34 -1.73
N ARG A 168 6.80 9.41 -0.41
CA ARG A 168 7.83 8.67 0.35
C ARG A 168 7.32 7.38 0.99
N SER A 169 6.16 6.91 0.55
CA SER A 169 5.51 5.70 1.03
C SER A 169 5.44 4.68 -0.10
N ILE A 170 5.80 3.44 0.19
CA ILE A 170 5.75 2.29 -0.72
C ILE A 170 4.49 1.49 -0.38
N PRO A 171 3.50 1.38 -1.28
CA PRO A 171 2.34 0.53 -1.08
C PRO A 171 2.78 -0.94 -0.95
N SER A 172 2.39 -1.61 0.12
CA SER A 172 2.70 -3.04 0.30
C SER A 172 1.47 -3.92 0.09
N ASN A 173 0.29 -3.40 0.43
CA ASN A 173 -0.99 -4.07 0.25
C ASN A 173 -2.06 -3.00 0.05
N PHE A 174 -3.00 -3.23 -0.87
CA PHE A 174 -4.16 -2.37 -1.01
C PHE A 174 -5.42 -3.18 -1.28
N ARG A 175 -6.54 -2.68 -0.76
CA ARG A 175 -7.88 -3.15 -1.04
C ARG A 175 -8.60 -2.10 -1.85
N MET A 176 -9.21 -2.53 -2.95
CA MET A 176 -9.98 -1.68 -3.83
C MET A 176 -11.33 -2.30 -4.14
N LYS A 177 -12.31 -1.45 -4.43
CA LYS A 177 -13.59 -1.82 -5.03
C LYS A 177 -13.59 -1.38 -6.50
N VAL A 178 -14.01 -2.29 -7.38
CA VAL A 178 -14.20 -2.04 -8.82
C VAL A 178 -15.62 -2.46 -9.15
N GLY A 179 -16.53 -1.49 -9.33
CA GLY A 179 -17.96 -1.79 -9.41
C GLY A 179 -18.47 -2.43 -8.12
N GLU A 180 -18.94 -3.69 -8.21
CA GLU A 180 -19.36 -4.48 -7.05
C GLU A 180 -18.28 -5.42 -6.51
N ASP A 181 -17.16 -5.55 -7.22
CA ASP A 181 -16.10 -6.48 -6.87
C ASP A 181 -15.08 -5.86 -5.92
N SER A 182 -14.69 -6.61 -4.89
CA SER A 182 -13.69 -6.19 -3.91
C SER A 182 -12.41 -7.02 -4.05
N TYR A 183 -11.31 -6.36 -4.39
CA TYR A 183 -10.01 -6.98 -4.58
C TYR A 183 -9.03 -6.57 -3.49
N THR A 184 -8.13 -7.47 -3.12
CA THR A 184 -6.97 -7.18 -2.29
C THR A 184 -5.72 -7.63 -3.05
N LEU A 185 -4.79 -6.70 -3.23
CA LEU A 185 -3.55 -6.90 -3.97
C LEU A 185 -2.37 -6.79 -3.01
N THR A 186 -1.41 -7.70 -3.15
CA THR A 186 -0.14 -7.69 -2.43
C THR A 186 0.99 -7.84 -3.44
N PRO A 187 1.42 -6.74 -4.08
CA PRO A 187 2.38 -6.78 -5.20
C PRO A 187 3.68 -7.50 -4.86
N SER A 188 4.19 -7.34 -3.64
CA SER A 188 5.44 -7.97 -3.19
C SER A 188 5.44 -9.51 -3.21
N THR A 189 4.25 -10.11 -3.17
CA THR A 189 4.06 -11.58 -3.21
C THR A 189 3.27 -12.02 -4.44
N SER A 190 3.09 -11.09 -5.40
CA SER A 190 2.33 -11.28 -6.64
C SER A 190 0.93 -11.86 -6.41
N ARG A 191 0.28 -11.44 -5.31
CA ARG A 191 -0.96 -12.05 -4.84
C ARG A 191 -2.16 -11.17 -5.16
N VAL A 192 -3.18 -11.78 -5.74
CA VAL A 192 -4.51 -11.19 -5.96
C VAL A 192 -5.53 -12.01 -5.18
N SER A 193 -6.36 -11.32 -4.41
CA SER A 193 -7.51 -11.90 -3.73
C SER A 193 -8.78 -11.20 -4.16
N HIS A 194 -9.82 -11.95 -4.49
CA HIS A 194 -11.16 -11.43 -4.75
C HIS A 194 -12.06 -11.85 -3.59
N ARG A 195 -12.64 -10.88 -2.90
CA ARG A 195 -13.53 -11.08 -1.76
C ARG A 195 -14.92 -11.39 -2.29
N ASP A 196 -15.12 -12.67 -2.57
CA ASP A 196 -16.38 -13.22 -3.07
C ASP A 196 -16.65 -14.57 -2.39
N LYS A 197 -17.82 -15.16 -2.65
CA LYS A 197 -18.13 -16.54 -2.31
C LYS A 197 -17.12 -17.48 -2.98
N LYS A 198 -16.90 -18.62 -2.33
CA LYS A 198 -16.03 -19.66 -2.87
C LYS A 198 -16.54 -20.12 -4.23
N SER A 199 -15.62 -20.29 -5.17
CA SER A 199 -15.92 -20.69 -6.55
C SER A 199 -15.68 -22.17 -6.76
N ALA A 200 -16.49 -22.77 -7.63
CA ALA A 200 -16.23 -24.09 -8.19
C ALA A 200 -14.97 -24.07 -9.07
N PHE A 201 -14.46 -25.24 -9.42
CA PHE A 201 -13.20 -25.36 -10.16
C PHE A 201 -13.20 -24.62 -11.51
N ASP A 202 -14.26 -24.74 -12.32
CA ASP A 202 -14.41 -24.00 -13.58
C ASP A 202 -14.35 -22.49 -13.37
N GLY A 203 -15.21 -21.96 -12.50
CA GLY A 203 -15.26 -20.52 -12.23
C GLY A 203 -13.96 -19.99 -11.62
N LEU A 204 -13.20 -20.83 -10.91
CA LEU A 204 -11.87 -20.46 -10.42
C LEU A 204 -10.86 -20.35 -11.58
N ILE A 205 -10.85 -21.31 -12.50
CA ILE A 205 -9.94 -21.27 -13.66
C ILE A 205 -10.26 -20.08 -14.55
N ASP A 206 -11.54 -19.83 -14.83
CA ASP A 206 -11.98 -18.70 -15.66
C ASP A 206 -11.54 -17.37 -15.04
N TRP A 207 -11.72 -17.23 -13.72
CA TRP A 207 -11.24 -16.07 -12.98
C TRP A 207 -9.70 -15.96 -13.00
N VAL A 208 -8.95 -17.08 -12.89
CA VAL A 208 -7.49 -17.06 -12.98
C VAL A 208 -7.02 -16.55 -14.36
N VAL A 209 -7.67 -17.00 -15.43
CA VAL A 209 -7.35 -16.55 -16.80
C VAL A 209 -7.67 -15.06 -16.97
N GLU A 210 -8.82 -14.60 -16.49
CA GLU A 210 -9.19 -13.17 -16.51
C GLU A 210 -8.17 -12.30 -15.78
N ILE A 211 -7.79 -12.68 -14.55
CA ILE A 211 -6.84 -11.92 -13.73
C ILE A 211 -5.43 -11.93 -14.33
N LYS A 212 -5.01 -13.04 -14.94
CA LYS A 212 -3.75 -13.11 -15.68
C LYS A 212 -3.71 -12.06 -16.78
N GLU A 213 -4.75 -12.00 -17.61
CA GLU A 213 -4.81 -11.04 -18.71
C GLU A 213 -4.86 -9.60 -18.18
N GLU A 214 -5.62 -9.33 -17.12
CA GLU A 214 -5.64 -8.01 -16.47
C GLU A 214 -4.26 -7.57 -15.96
N ILE A 215 -3.50 -8.45 -15.29
CA ILE A 215 -2.14 -8.14 -14.80
C ILE A 215 -1.21 -7.75 -15.95
N LYS A 216 -1.43 -8.26 -17.17
CA LYS A 216 -0.61 -7.93 -18.34
C LYS A 216 -0.95 -6.58 -18.97
N VAL A 217 -2.14 -6.04 -18.73
CA VAL A 217 -2.55 -4.74 -19.28
C VAL A 217 -1.83 -3.63 -18.50
N THR A 218 -0.67 -3.21 -19.02
CA THR A 218 0.24 -2.25 -18.35
C THR A 218 -0.17 -0.79 -18.48
N THR A 219 -1.19 -0.46 -19.27
CA THR A 219 -1.57 0.92 -19.58
C THR A 219 -2.51 1.57 -18.55
N ASN A 220 -2.98 0.81 -17.56
CA ASN A 220 -4.03 1.22 -16.63
C ASN A 220 -3.48 2.05 -15.46
N GLN A 221 -3.15 3.32 -15.71
CA GLN A 221 -2.59 4.19 -14.68
C GLN A 221 -3.63 4.58 -13.61
N SER A 222 -3.44 4.06 -12.39
CA SER A 222 -4.22 4.49 -11.23
C SER A 222 -3.78 5.88 -10.77
N GLU A 223 -4.69 6.86 -10.79
CA GLU A 223 -4.43 8.20 -10.24
C GLU A 223 -4.06 8.13 -8.75
N PHE A 224 -4.70 7.24 -8.00
CA PHE A 224 -4.42 7.07 -6.57
C PHE A 224 -2.97 6.63 -6.33
N LEU A 225 -2.50 5.61 -7.07
CA LEU A 225 -1.17 5.03 -6.84
C LEU A 225 -0.02 5.90 -7.36
N ARG A 226 -0.29 6.87 -8.25
CA ARG A 226 0.68 7.90 -8.66
C ARG A 226 1.15 8.78 -7.49
N ASN A 227 0.37 8.87 -6.42
CA ASN A 227 0.73 9.62 -5.21
C ASN A 227 1.87 8.99 -4.39
N PHE A 228 2.27 7.76 -4.71
CA PHE A 228 3.23 6.98 -3.95
C PHE A 228 4.59 6.87 -4.63
N ALA A 229 5.55 6.28 -3.91
CA ALA A 229 6.88 6.00 -4.45
C ALA A 229 6.76 5.11 -5.70
N SER A 230 7.41 5.52 -6.78
CA SER A 230 7.31 4.84 -8.09
C SER A 230 8.37 3.76 -8.21
N PRO A 231 8.09 2.59 -8.81
CA PRO A 231 9.09 1.57 -9.07
C PRO A 231 10.22 2.08 -9.98
N ILE A 232 11.45 1.63 -9.74
CA ILE A 232 12.63 1.90 -10.57
C ILE A 232 13.57 0.67 -10.55
N CYS A 233 14.35 0.44 -11.61
CA CYS A 233 15.31 -0.65 -11.62
C CYS A 233 16.51 -0.34 -10.71
N LEU A 234 16.99 -1.34 -9.96
CA LEU A 234 18.19 -1.19 -9.12
C LEU A 234 19.40 -0.81 -9.99
N LYS A 235 19.54 -1.42 -11.16
CA LYS A 235 20.63 -1.11 -12.09
C LYS A 235 20.66 0.38 -12.45
N ASP A 236 19.51 0.98 -12.75
CA ASP A 236 19.43 2.39 -13.14
C ASP A 236 19.90 3.32 -12.01
N ILE A 237 19.56 3.00 -10.76
CA ILE A 237 20.05 3.74 -9.58
C ILE A 237 21.58 3.65 -9.46
N ILE A 238 22.15 2.46 -9.64
CA ILE A 238 23.60 2.25 -9.56
C ILE A 238 24.32 2.92 -10.73
N ASP A 239 23.76 2.87 -11.95
CA ASP A 239 24.31 3.51 -13.15
C ASP A 239 24.30 5.05 -13.04
N LEU A 240 23.36 5.62 -12.25
CA LEU A 240 23.37 7.03 -11.85
C LEU A 240 24.45 7.38 -10.81
N GLY A 241 25.21 6.40 -10.32
CA GLY A 241 26.32 6.58 -9.38
C GLY A 241 25.95 6.49 -7.90
N HIS A 242 24.70 6.16 -7.58
CA HIS A 242 24.22 6.04 -6.20
C HIS A 242 24.62 4.71 -5.57
N GLN A 243 24.87 4.73 -4.26
CA GLN A 243 25.29 3.56 -3.50
C GLN A 243 24.41 3.31 -2.28
N VAL A 244 24.27 2.05 -1.88
CA VAL A 244 23.58 1.69 -0.63
C VAL A 244 24.41 2.15 0.57
N VAL A 245 23.82 2.97 1.44
CA VAL A 245 24.49 3.53 2.63
C VAL A 245 23.99 2.93 3.93
N ALA A 246 22.79 2.35 3.94
CA ALA A 246 22.29 1.63 5.10
C ALA A 246 21.23 0.58 4.76
N ILE A 247 21.13 -0.44 5.61
CA ILE A 247 20.20 -1.56 5.50
C ILE A 247 19.51 -1.78 6.84
N LEU A 248 18.22 -2.12 6.82
CA LEU A 248 17.48 -2.59 7.98
C LEU A 248 16.96 -3.99 7.69
N ILE A 249 17.40 -4.96 8.49
CA ILE A 249 17.03 -6.37 8.34
C ILE A 249 15.83 -6.66 9.26
N ASP A 250 14.82 -7.33 8.70
CA ASP A 250 13.65 -7.81 9.41
C ASP A 250 13.74 -9.34 9.55
N LEU A 251 14.03 -9.82 10.75
CA LEU A 251 14.06 -11.25 11.06
C LEU A 251 12.87 -11.68 11.95
N SER A 252 11.78 -10.91 11.97
CA SER A 252 10.64 -11.22 12.83
C SER A 252 10.05 -12.61 12.58
N GLU A 253 10.09 -13.13 11.35
CA GLU A 253 9.64 -14.50 11.06
C GLU A 253 10.48 -15.56 11.78
N ILE A 254 11.81 -15.47 11.70
CA ILE A 254 12.71 -16.41 12.40
C ILE A 254 12.60 -16.23 13.91
N GLU A 255 12.49 -14.98 14.39
CA GLU A 255 12.32 -14.68 15.82
C GLU A 255 11.03 -15.31 16.36
N ASN A 256 9.91 -15.18 15.64
CA ASN A 256 8.64 -15.79 16.03
C ASN A 256 8.71 -17.32 16.03
N LYS A 257 9.25 -17.93 14.97
CA LYS A 257 9.41 -19.40 14.92
C LYS A 257 10.29 -19.92 16.06
N PHE A 258 11.32 -19.16 16.45
CA PHE A 258 12.13 -19.50 17.62
C PHE A 258 11.32 -19.40 18.93
N LEU A 259 10.57 -18.31 19.12
CA LEU A 259 9.73 -18.13 20.31
C LEU A 259 8.62 -19.19 20.44
N GLU A 260 8.11 -19.66 19.31
CA GLU A 260 7.11 -20.74 19.22
C GLU A 260 7.73 -22.15 19.37
N GLY A 261 9.06 -22.26 19.46
CA GLY A 261 9.78 -23.53 19.56
C GLY A 261 9.87 -24.32 18.24
N ALA A 262 9.44 -23.73 17.12
CA ALA A 262 9.51 -24.31 15.79
C ALA A 262 10.90 -24.18 15.13
N ALA A 263 11.76 -23.30 15.66
CA ALA A 263 13.12 -23.08 15.17
C ALA A 263 14.18 -23.10 16.28
N VAL A 264 15.35 -23.66 15.98
CA VAL A 264 16.53 -23.64 16.85
C VAL A 264 17.68 -22.94 16.14
N LEU A 265 18.36 -22.01 16.84
CA LEU A 265 19.53 -21.29 16.32
C LEU A 265 20.82 -21.90 16.87
N SER A 266 21.73 -22.27 15.97
CA SER A 266 23.03 -22.87 16.29
C SER A 266 24.19 -22.14 15.62
N LYS A 267 25.36 -22.15 16.24
CA LYS A 267 26.62 -21.64 15.68
C LYS A 267 27.19 -22.63 14.67
N ALA A 268 28.20 -22.18 13.92
CA ALA A 268 28.91 -23.01 12.94
C ALA A 268 29.60 -24.26 13.53
N ASP A 269 29.89 -24.27 14.83
CA ASP A 269 30.44 -25.42 15.56
C ASP A 269 29.36 -26.42 16.03
N GLY A 270 28.09 -26.15 15.74
CA GLY A 270 26.95 -26.96 16.14
C GLY A 270 26.39 -26.65 17.53
N SER A 271 27.04 -25.78 18.31
CA SER A 271 26.53 -25.37 19.62
C SER A 271 25.30 -24.48 19.49
N GLN A 272 24.27 -24.72 20.31
CA GLN A 272 23.08 -23.89 20.35
C GLN A 272 23.39 -22.52 20.96
N LEU A 273 22.78 -21.46 20.43
CA LEU A 273 22.89 -20.13 21.04
C LEU A 273 22.05 -20.10 22.32
N SER A 274 22.61 -19.53 23.39
CA SER A 274 21.85 -19.24 24.61
C SER A 274 20.79 -18.16 24.36
N GLY A 275 19.72 -18.12 25.17
CA GLY A 275 18.67 -17.10 25.03
C GLY A 275 19.21 -15.65 25.09
N ARG A 276 20.29 -15.41 25.85
CA ARG A 276 20.96 -14.10 25.89
C ARG A 276 21.67 -13.78 24.58
N GLU A 277 22.34 -14.75 23.96
CA GLU A 277 23.00 -14.58 22.66
C GLU A 277 21.98 -14.32 21.56
N ILE A 278 20.86 -15.05 21.57
CA ILE A 278 19.76 -14.89 20.61
C ILE A 278 19.14 -13.49 20.73
N ASN A 279 18.81 -13.06 21.95
CA ASN A 279 18.28 -11.72 22.20
C ASN A 279 19.26 -10.63 21.75
N ASN A 280 20.55 -10.80 22.02
CA ASN A 280 21.57 -9.86 21.56
C ASN A 280 21.68 -9.84 20.02
N PHE A 281 21.60 -10.99 19.37
CA PHE A 281 21.64 -11.13 17.92
C PHE A 281 20.47 -10.40 17.25
N PHE A 282 19.22 -10.67 17.65
CA PHE A 282 18.07 -9.98 17.08
C PHE A 282 18.08 -8.48 17.41
N ASN A 283 18.44 -8.10 18.65
CA ASN A 283 18.55 -6.68 19.02
C ASN A 283 19.66 -5.94 18.27
N LEU A 284 20.70 -6.63 17.79
CA LEU A 284 21.73 -6.03 16.93
C LEU A 284 21.13 -5.68 15.56
N LEU A 285 20.32 -6.57 14.99
CA LEU A 285 19.77 -6.45 13.63
C LEU A 285 18.53 -5.55 13.53
N ARG A 286 17.84 -5.27 14.65
CA ARG A 286 16.68 -4.34 14.71
C ARG A 286 17.01 -2.87 14.39
N SER A 287 18.28 -2.51 14.40
CA SER A 287 18.77 -1.15 14.13
C SER A 287 19.33 -1.04 12.72
N PRO A 288 19.22 0.15 12.08
CA PRO A 288 19.87 0.39 10.79
C PRO A 288 21.37 0.09 10.84
N ILE A 289 21.79 -0.66 9.85
CA ILE A 289 23.15 -1.11 9.62
C ILE A 289 23.76 -0.19 8.57
N VAL A 290 24.81 0.55 8.93
CA VAL A 290 25.48 1.47 8.00
C VAL A 290 26.44 0.69 7.11
N VAL A 291 26.46 1.05 5.84
CA VAL A 291 27.27 0.44 4.79
C VAL A 291 28.29 1.47 4.33
N ASN A 292 29.56 1.07 4.25
CA ASN A 292 30.61 1.85 3.63
C ASN A 292 31.52 0.89 2.83
N GLY A 293 31.26 0.76 1.54
CA GLY A 293 31.95 -0.19 0.67
C GLY A 293 31.84 -1.64 1.19
N SER A 294 32.97 -2.20 1.63
CA SER A 294 33.08 -3.56 2.20
C SER A 294 33.02 -3.61 3.73
N LEU A 295 32.61 -2.51 4.37
CA LEU A 295 32.46 -2.43 5.81
C LEU A 295 30.98 -2.23 6.17
N ILE A 296 30.52 -3.01 7.14
CA ILE A 296 29.17 -2.97 7.67
C ILE A 296 29.26 -2.55 9.14
N LYS A 297 28.75 -1.38 9.50
CA LYS A 297 28.77 -0.88 10.87
C LYS A 297 27.41 -1.06 11.53
N VAL A 298 27.39 -1.73 12.68
CA VAL A 298 26.17 -1.93 13.49
C VAL A 298 26.42 -1.46 14.91
N LYS A 299 25.64 -0.50 15.41
CA LYS A 299 25.76 0.05 16.78
C LYS A 299 27.22 0.40 17.16
N GLY A 300 27.95 1.04 16.25
CA GLY A 300 29.35 1.44 16.45
C GLY A 300 30.40 0.34 16.26
N LYS A 301 30.00 -0.93 16.07
CA LYS A 301 30.92 -2.03 15.76
C LYS A 301 31.07 -2.21 14.26
N THR A 302 32.30 -2.24 13.78
CA THR A 302 32.61 -2.56 12.37
C THR A 302 32.66 -4.06 12.19
N LEU A 303 31.82 -4.58 11.31
CA LEU A 303 31.80 -5.96 10.85
C LEU A 303 32.27 -6.00 9.39
N SER A 304 33.10 -7.00 9.06
CA SER A 304 33.43 -7.28 7.67
C SER A 304 32.20 -7.84 6.95
N GLY A 305 31.81 -7.22 5.84
CA GLY A 305 30.71 -7.71 5.02
C GLY A 305 30.69 -7.02 3.66
N LYS A 306 30.15 -7.69 2.66
CA LYS A 306 30.13 -7.18 1.28
C LYS A 306 28.69 -7.07 0.82
N ILE A 307 28.36 -5.95 0.21
CA ILE A 307 27.13 -5.78 -0.55
C ILE A 307 27.47 -5.87 -2.04
N SER A 308 26.67 -6.63 -2.76
CA SER A 308 26.79 -6.78 -4.21
C SER A 308 25.42 -6.69 -4.87
N TYR A 309 25.41 -6.26 -6.12
CA TYR A 309 24.21 -5.93 -6.85
C TYR A 309 24.08 -6.81 -8.09
N SER A 310 22.83 -7.07 -8.48
CA SER A 310 22.45 -7.58 -9.79
C SER A 310 21.50 -6.57 -10.44
N LYS A 311 20.84 -6.92 -11.56
CA LYS A 311 19.89 -6.02 -12.23
C LYS A 311 18.84 -5.45 -11.26
N ASN A 312 18.23 -6.31 -10.44
CA ASN A 312 17.12 -5.94 -9.55
C ASN A 312 17.37 -6.25 -8.06
N LEU A 313 18.38 -7.07 -7.73
CA LEU A 313 18.52 -7.62 -6.37
C LEU A 313 19.82 -7.19 -5.69
N ILE A 314 19.69 -6.87 -4.40
CA ILE A 314 20.79 -6.64 -3.46
C ILE A 314 21.15 -7.96 -2.77
N THR A 315 22.44 -8.26 -2.65
CA THR A 315 22.97 -9.42 -1.92
C THR A 315 23.87 -8.96 -0.80
N ILE A 316 23.68 -9.50 0.40
CA ILE A 316 24.40 -9.16 1.63
C ILE A 316 25.23 -10.36 2.06
N ARG A 317 26.55 -10.23 2.11
CA ARG A 317 27.45 -11.28 2.62
C ARG A 317 28.10 -10.83 3.91
N ASN A 318 27.99 -11.61 4.97
CA ASN A 318 28.57 -11.27 6.26
C ASN A 318 28.85 -12.56 7.06
N LYS A 319 30.07 -12.70 7.55
CA LYS A 319 30.51 -13.91 8.27
C LYS A 319 29.64 -14.24 9.50
N LEU A 320 29.16 -13.22 10.22
CA LEU A 320 28.34 -13.44 11.41
C LEU A 320 26.94 -13.98 11.02
N LEU A 321 26.34 -13.46 9.95
CA LEU A 321 25.06 -13.97 9.43
C LEU A 321 25.21 -15.40 8.88
N ASP A 322 26.35 -15.70 8.25
CA ASP A 322 26.63 -17.03 7.69
C ASP A 322 27.04 -18.05 8.76
N SER A 323 27.47 -17.59 9.95
CA SER A 323 27.89 -18.45 11.06
C SER A 323 26.75 -18.96 11.93
N ILE A 324 25.52 -18.47 11.72
CA ILE A 324 24.34 -18.86 12.49
C ILE A 324 23.42 -19.64 11.55
N SER A 325 23.14 -20.88 11.93
CA SER A 325 22.21 -21.77 11.27
C SER A 325 20.88 -21.79 12.02
N VAL A 326 19.79 -21.82 11.27
CA VAL A 326 18.43 -22.03 11.75
C VAL A 326 18.03 -23.43 11.35
N THR A 327 17.54 -24.21 12.31
CA THR A 327 16.92 -25.52 12.06
C THR A 327 15.44 -25.42 12.35
N GLU A 328 14.60 -25.52 11.33
CA GLU A 328 13.14 -25.51 11.46
C GLU A 328 12.60 -26.94 11.49
N ASN A 329 11.67 -27.21 12.41
CA ASN A 329 10.96 -28.48 12.54
C ASN A 329 11.89 -29.73 12.50
N GLY A 330 13.13 -29.57 13.00
CA GLY A 330 14.14 -30.63 13.05
C GLY A 330 14.73 -31.09 11.72
N SER A 331 14.38 -30.48 10.58
CA SER A 331 14.73 -31.02 9.26
C SER A 331 15.29 -29.99 8.27
N GLU A 332 14.73 -28.77 8.23
CA GLU A 332 15.19 -27.75 7.30
C GLU A 332 16.31 -26.93 7.95
N ILE A 333 17.50 -26.95 7.35
CA ILE A 333 18.68 -26.23 7.85
C ILE A 333 19.10 -25.19 6.83
N TYR A 334 19.18 -23.94 7.26
CA TYR A 334 19.72 -22.85 6.45
C TYR A 334 20.46 -21.84 7.32
N THR A 335 21.39 -21.08 6.74
CA THR A 335 22.06 -19.99 7.46
C THR A 335 21.21 -18.72 7.45
N VAL A 336 21.33 -17.87 8.47
CA VAL A 336 20.62 -16.58 8.50
C VAL A 336 21.00 -15.72 7.29
N GLY A 337 22.27 -15.73 6.88
CA GLY A 337 22.72 -15.06 5.65
C GLY A 337 22.08 -15.65 4.38
N GLY A 338 21.90 -16.97 4.32
CA GLY A 338 21.19 -17.66 3.24
C GLY A 338 19.72 -17.23 3.16
N TYR A 339 19.03 -17.22 4.30
CA TYR A 339 17.64 -16.75 4.42
C TYR A 339 17.49 -15.29 3.97
N ILE A 340 18.34 -14.40 4.48
CA ILE A 340 18.31 -12.97 4.12
C ILE A 340 18.48 -12.79 2.60
N ASN A 341 19.38 -13.55 1.98
CA ASN A 341 19.62 -13.43 0.55
C ASN A 341 18.56 -14.12 -0.31
N LYS A 342 17.83 -15.09 0.23
CA LYS A 342 16.75 -15.80 -0.46
C LYS A 342 15.43 -15.03 -0.38
N GLU A 343 14.99 -14.70 0.83
CA GLU A 343 13.69 -14.05 1.08
C GLU A 343 13.75 -12.53 0.95
N LYS A 344 14.95 -11.93 0.97
CA LYS A 344 15.18 -10.48 0.98
C LYS A 344 14.35 -9.72 2.04
N PRO A 345 14.30 -10.16 3.32
CA PRO A 345 13.49 -9.54 4.35
C PRO A 345 14.22 -8.32 4.93
N PHE A 346 14.56 -7.36 4.07
CA PHE A 346 15.27 -6.16 4.46
C PHE A 346 14.87 -4.97 3.58
N SER A 347 15.06 -3.78 4.14
CA SER A 347 14.98 -2.52 3.40
C SER A 347 16.38 -1.92 3.27
N ALA A 348 16.68 -1.27 2.16
CA ALA A 348 17.94 -0.55 2.00
C ALA A 348 17.69 0.89 1.53
N VAL A 349 18.57 1.79 1.94
CA VAL A 349 18.55 3.20 1.52
C VAL A 349 19.86 3.56 0.84
N PHE A 350 19.78 4.53 -0.06
CA PHE A 350 20.90 4.99 -0.86
C PHE A 350 21.48 6.30 -0.31
N ASP A 351 22.62 6.71 -0.82
CA ASP A 351 23.23 8.03 -0.56
C ASP A 351 22.35 9.20 -1.03
N SER A 352 21.31 8.92 -1.82
CA SER A 352 20.21 9.82 -2.13
C SER A 352 18.93 9.43 -1.38
N PRO A 353 18.23 10.38 -0.73
CA PRO A 353 16.97 10.13 -0.05
C PRO A 353 15.80 9.83 -1.00
N ASN A 354 16.02 10.02 -2.31
CA ASN A 354 15.00 9.79 -3.34
C ASN A 354 14.84 8.31 -3.67
N TYR A 355 15.77 7.45 -3.27
CA TYR A 355 15.70 6.03 -3.59
C TYR A 355 15.63 5.16 -2.34
N SER A 356 14.91 4.05 -2.44
CA SER A 356 14.91 3.00 -1.43
C SER A 356 14.67 1.64 -2.08
N TYR A 357 15.08 0.59 -1.39
CA TYR A 357 14.85 -0.79 -1.79
C TYR A 357 13.96 -1.48 -0.75
N TYR A 358 12.91 -2.15 -1.22
CA TYR A 358 11.99 -2.92 -0.39
C TYR A 358 11.48 -4.15 -1.15
N SER A 359 11.47 -5.31 -0.50
CA SER A 359 10.83 -6.53 -1.00
C SER A 359 11.18 -6.88 -2.46
N LYS A 360 12.47 -6.91 -2.80
CA LYS A 360 13.03 -7.20 -4.14
C LYS A 360 12.87 -6.11 -5.20
N SER A 361 12.29 -4.95 -4.86
CA SER A 361 12.08 -3.83 -5.79
C SER A 361 12.73 -2.55 -5.27
N CYS A 362 13.15 -1.67 -6.18
CA CYS A 362 13.54 -0.30 -5.84
C CYS A 362 12.40 0.67 -6.12
N PHE A 363 12.39 1.76 -5.36
CA PHE A 363 11.38 2.80 -5.42
C PHE A 363 12.04 4.18 -5.41
N GLU A 364 11.47 5.09 -6.18
CA GLU A 364 11.85 6.48 -6.34
C GLU A 364 10.76 7.41 -5.78
N ASP A 365 11.16 8.38 -4.96
CA ASP A 365 10.34 9.53 -4.60
C ASP A 365 10.39 10.55 -5.74
N LYS A 366 9.36 10.55 -6.59
CA LYS A 366 9.18 11.55 -7.66
C LYS A 366 8.63 12.88 -7.14
N HIS A 367 8.65 13.07 -5.83
CA HIS A 367 8.15 14.26 -5.14
C HIS A 367 6.72 14.61 -5.59
N LEU A 368 6.39 15.90 -5.64
CA LEU A 368 5.07 16.37 -6.07
C LEU A 368 4.92 16.44 -7.61
N ILE A 369 5.97 16.14 -8.39
CA ILE A 369 5.94 16.29 -9.86
C ILE A 369 4.85 15.40 -10.46
N ASN A 370 4.78 14.15 -10.01
CA ASN A 370 3.74 13.22 -10.47
C ASN A 370 2.32 13.60 -10.02
N ASN A 371 2.20 14.38 -8.95
CA ASN A 371 0.93 14.74 -8.33
C ASN A 371 0.46 16.13 -8.72
N ILE A 372 1.21 16.85 -9.56
CA ILE A 372 0.87 18.22 -9.93
C ILE A 372 -0.52 18.30 -10.53
N GLN A 373 -0.92 17.33 -11.36
CA GLN A 373 -2.26 17.29 -11.96
C GLN A 373 -3.36 17.14 -10.91
N SER A 374 -3.18 16.22 -9.94
CA SER A 374 -4.14 16.04 -8.85
C SER A 374 -4.19 17.24 -7.90
N ILE A 375 -3.07 17.95 -7.71
CA ILE A 375 -3.02 19.22 -6.96
C ILE A 375 -3.72 20.32 -7.74
N LEU A 376 -3.52 20.41 -9.05
CA LEU A 376 -4.14 21.41 -9.92
C LEU A 376 -5.66 21.26 -9.96
N LYS A 377 -6.22 20.06 -9.78
CA LYS A 377 -7.67 19.83 -9.66
C LYS A 377 -8.33 20.56 -8.47
N ILE A 378 -7.56 20.95 -7.45
CA ILE A 378 -8.06 21.74 -6.30
C ILE A 378 -8.29 23.20 -6.71
N PHE A 379 -7.60 23.66 -7.75
CA PHE A 379 -7.70 25.03 -8.21
C PHE A 379 -8.77 25.15 -9.28
N ASP A 380 -9.62 26.16 -9.13
CA ASP A 380 -10.63 26.53 -10.12
C ASP A 380 -10.26 27.89 -10.71
N ASP A 381 -10.09 27.92 -12.04
CA ASP A 381 -9.79 29.12 -12.81
C ASP A 381 -10.96 29.55 -13.71
N SER A 382 -12.14 28.95 -13.53
CA SER A 382 -13.34 29.22 -14.33
C SER A 382 -13.89 30.62 -14.12
N TYR A 383 -13.58 31.26 -12.98
CA TYR A 383 -14.02 32.61 -12.66
C TYR A 383 -12.87 33.61 -12.64
N ASP A 384 -13.01 34.66 -13.44
CA ASP A 384 -12.04 35.75 -13.49
C ASP A 384 -12.37 36.80 -12.43
N PHE A 385 -11.48 36.91 -11.42
CA PHE A 385 -11.54 37.94 -10.40
C PHE A 385 -10.90 39.27 -10.83
N SER A 386 -10.54 39.44 -12.11
CA SER A 386 -10.03 40.71 -12.62
C SER A 386 -11.00 41.86 -12.33
N GLY A 387 -10.44 43.00 -11.93
CA GLY A 387 -11.22 44.17 -11.51
C GLY A 387 -11.70 44.16 -10.06
N THR A 388 -11.38 43.12 -9.28
CA THR A 388 -11.52 43.17 -7.81
C THR A 388 -10.49 44.15 -7.25
N LEU A 389 -10.94 45.19 -6.54
CA LEU A 389 -10.08 46.27 -6.05
C LEU A 389 -9.74 46.13 -4.57
N SER A 390 -10.58 45.44 -3.80
CA SER A 390 -10.29 45.08 -2.42
C SER A 390 -11.16 43.91 -1.95
N GLU A 391 -10.93 43.45 -0.72
CA GLU A 391 -11.72 42.38 -0.12
C GLU A 391 -13.20 42.76 0.03
N LYS A 392 -13.47 43.93 0.65
CA LYS A 392 -14.82 44.38 1.03
C LYS A 392 -15.19 45.76 0.47
N GLU A 393 -14.21 46.61 0.15
CA GLU A 393 -14.35 48.04 -0.18
C GLU A 393 -14.88 48.89 0.99
N LYS A 394 -14.08 48.99 2.06
CA LYS A 394 -14.35 49.84 3.23
C LYS A 394 -13.94 51.31 2.96
N PRO A 395 -14.62 52.31 3.55
CA PRO A 395 -15.75 52.22 4.49
C PRO A 395 -17.11 52.01 3.80
N HIS A 396 -18.06 51.39 4.51
CA HIS A 396 -19.43 51.16 4.03
C HIS A 396 -20.41 52.26 4.49
N ALA A 397 -21.53 52.38 3.78
CA ALA A 397 -22.69 53.14 4.26
C ALA A 397 -23.29 52.50 5.52
N THR A 398 -24.06 53.27 6.30
CA THR A 398 -24.72 52.81 7.54
C THR A 398 -25.71 51.67 7.35
N SER A 399 -26.21 51.47 6.12
CA SER A 399 -27.00 50.31 5.72
C SER A 399 -26.44 49.76 4.42
N LEU A 400 -26.17 48.45 4.39
CA LEU A 400 -25.62 47.76 3.24
C LEU A 400 -26.37 46.44 3.04
N ASP A 401 -27.13 46.33 1.95
CA ASP A 401 -27.86 45.10 1.63
C ASP A 401 -26.99 44.10 0.85
N ARG A 402 -25.92 44.59 0.20
CA ARG A 402 -24.97 43.79 -0.59
C ARG A 402 -23.60 44.43 -0.62
N PHE A 403 -22.54 43.62 -0.71
CA PHE A 403 -21.19 44.16 -0.89
C PHE A 403 -21.01 44.92 -2.22
N PRO A 404 -20.11 45.93 -2.27
CA PRO A 404 -19.80 46.69 -3.48
C PRO A 404 -19.35 45.82 -4.67
N THR A 405 -19.67 46.23 -5.90
CA THR A 405 -19.49 45.41 -7.12
C THR A 405 -18.05 45.02 -7.43
N ASN A 406 -17.09 45.79 -6.93
CA ASN A 406 -15.66 45.60 -7.15
C ASN A 406 -14.97 44.92 -5.94
N SER A 407 -15.74 44.47 -4.94
CA SER A 407 -15.21 43.72 -3.80
C SER A 407 -15.17 42.22 -4.07
N LEU A 408 -14.20 41.52 -3.45
CA LEU A 408 -14.07 40.07 -3.54
C LEU A 408 -15.33 39.37 -3.01
N PHE A 409 -15.85 39.87 -1.88
CA PHE A 409 -17.04 39.31 -1.23
C PHE A 409 -18.24 39.31 -2.16
N ARG A 410 -18.44 40.40 -2.92
CA ARG A 410 -19.53 40.49 -3.88
C ARG A 410 -19.39 39.49 -5.02
N LYS A 411 -18.17 39.33 -5.54
CA LYS A 411 -17.88 38.35 -6.61
C LYS A 411 -18.13 36.92 -6.15
N VAL A 412 -17.72 36.60 -4.92
CA VAL A 412 -17.96 35.29 -4.29
C VAL A 412 -19.45 35.04 -4.11
N GLU A 413 -20.21 36.02 -3.63
CA GLU A 413 -21.67 35.90 -3.48
C GLU A 413 -22.37 35.63 -4.82
N ASP A 414 -22.01 36.38 -5.86
CA ASP A 414 -22.62 36.26 -7.18
C ASP A 414 -22.31 34.90 -7.84
N GLN A 415 -21.08 34.39 -7.66
CA GLN A 415 -20.63 33.17 -8.34
C GLN A 415 -20.89 31.88 -7.55
N TYR A 416 -20.51 31.84 -6.28
CA TYR A 416 -20.48 30.60 -5.50
C TYR A 416 -21.68 30.47 -4.56
N CYS A 417 -22.22 31.59 -4.08
CA CYS A 417 -23.34 31.57 -3.15
C CYS A 417 -24.72 31.63 -3.83
N SER A 418 -24.80 32.08 -5.08
CA SER A 418 -26.07 32.36 -5.78
C SER A 418 -26.99 31.15 -5.96
N ALA A 419 -26.42 29.95 -6.07
CA ALA A 419 -27.19 28.71 -6.17
C ALA A 419 -27.68 28.16 -4.82
N HIS A 420 -27.18 28.69 -3.69
CA HIS A 420 -27.50 28.18 -2.36
C HIS A 420 -28.77 28.83 -1.80
N ASN A 421 -29.48 28.10 -0.92
CA ASN A 421 -30.75 28.57 -0.36
C ASN A 421 -30.56 29.60 0.75
N ILE A 422 -29.48 29.46 1.52
CA ILE A 422 -29.15 30.34 2.64
C ILE A 422 -27.68 30.70 2.54
N VAL A 423 -27.36 31.97 2.69
CA VAL A 423 -25.99 32.49 2.71
C VAL A 423 -25.84 33.33 3.97
N ILE A 424 -24.89 32.97 4.83
CA ILE A 424 -24.59 33.66 6.07
C ILE A 424 -23.20 34.26 5.91
N CYS A 425 -23.07 35.57 6.10
CA CYS A 425 -21.75 36.21 6.22
C CYS A 425 -21.41 36.33 7.71
N ASP A 426 -20.33 35.66 8.13
CA ASP A 426 -19.81 35.71 9.49
C ASP A 426 -18.49 36.49 9.40
N ASP A 427 -18.49 37.77 9.81
CA ASP A 427 -17.31 38.67 9.86
C ASP A 427 -17.12 39.15 11.32
N MET A 428 -17.13 38.19 12.25
CA MET A 428 -16.96 38.39 13.70
C MET A 428 -15.70 37.72 14.27
N ASN A 429 -15.21 38.20 15.42
CA ASN A 429 -13.91 37.83 16.01
C ASN A 429 -13.61 36.31 16.21
N ASP A 430 -14.60 35.40 16.21
CA ASP A 430 -14.40 33.93 16.23
C ASP A 430 -14.98 33.22 14.99
N GLU A 431 -14.83 33.86 13.84
CA GLU A 431 -15.27 33.44 12.51
C GLU A 431 -15.00 31.98 12.15
N TRP A 432 -16.05 31.28 11.70
CA TRP A 432 -15.94 29.95 11.08
C TRP A 432 -15.65 30.03 9.58
N ALA A 433 -16.24 31.02 8.89
CA ALA A 433 -16.01 31.32 7.48
C ALA A 433 -16.49 32.73 7.12
N ASP A 434 -15.87 33.36 6.12
CA ASP A 434 -16.36 34.64 5.58
C ASP A 434 -17.80 34.50 5.07
N HIS A 435 -18.08 33.37 4.39
CA HIS A 435 -19.44 32.97 4.03
C HIS A 435 -19.71 31.50 4.35
N ILE A 436 -20.90 31.21 4.88
CA ILE A 436 -21.45 29.86 5.03
C ILE A 436 -22.67 29.77 4.12
N ALA A 437 -22.55 28.99 3.05
CA ALA A 437 -23.62 28.78 2.08
C ALA A 437 -24.25 27.39 2.27
N ILE A 438 -25.57 27.32 2.38
CA ILE A 438 -26.32 26.10 2.68
C ILE A 438 -27.26 25.80 1.52
N ASP A 439 -27.13 24.61 0.96
CA ASP A 439 -28.08 24.03 0.02
C ASP A 439 -28.85 22.91 0.73
N SER A 440 -30.12 23.17 1.02
CA SER A 440 -31.02 22.21 1.67
C SER A 440 -31.94 21.50 0.68
N ASN A 441 -31.98 21.93 -0.58
CA ASN A 441 -33.04 21.58 -1.51
C ASN A 441 -32.55 20.68 -2.65
N SER A 442 -31.24 20.58 -2.88
CA SER A 442 -30.68 19.62 -3.83
C SER A 442 -30.78 18.18 -3.32
N ALA A 443 -30.61 17.22 -4.26
CA ALA A 443 -30.67 15.79 -3.96
C ALA A 443 -29.61 15.35 -2.92
N ILE A 444 -28.52 16.10 -2.79
CA ILE A 444 -27.48 15.90 -1.79
C ILE A 444 -27.28 17.25 -1.07
N PRO A 445 -27.96 17.48 0.07
CA PRO A 445 -27.80 18.70 0.83
C PRO A 445 -26.34 18.96 1.20
N SER A 446 -25.90 20.21 1.11
CA SER A 446 -24.50 20.58 1.32
C SER A 446 -24.36 21.87 2.13
N ILE A 447 -23.22 22.00 2.80
CA ILE A 447 -22.81 23.21 3.53
C ILE A 447 -21.40 23.57 3.05
N SER A 448 -21.26 24.76 2.49
CA SER A 448 -20.01 25.28 1.94
C SER A 448 -19.47 26.37 2.87
N PHE A 449 -18.24 26.18 3.36
CA PHE A 449 -17.50 27.17 4.15
C PHE A 449 -16.51 27.88 3.22
N ILE A 450 -16.76 29.16 2.95
CA ILE A 450 -16.00 29.93 1.95
C ILE A 450 -15.15 30.98 2.67
N HIS A 451 -13.87 31.03 2.32
CA HIS A 451 -12.91 32.03 2.78
C HIS A 451 -12.42 32.84 1.59
N SER A 452 -12.44 34.16 1.76
CA SER A 452 -12.16 35.15 0.73
C SER A 452 -10.93 35.94 1.14
N LYS A 453 -9.81 35.72 0.45
CA LYS A 453 -8.57 36.48 0.70
C LYS A 453 -8.19 37.33 -0.49
N PHE A 454 -8.11 38.65 -0.27
CA PHE A 454 -7.64 39.59 -1.28
C PHE A 454 -6.17 39.99 -1.04
N ALA A 455 -5.40 40.09 -2.13
CA ALA A 455 -4.06 40.68 -2.14
C ALA A 455 -3.92 41.64 -3.31
N GLU A 456 -3.38 42.85 -3.08
CA GLU A 456 -3.22 43.88 -4.12
C GLU A 456 -2.23 43.51 -5.22
N LYS A 457 -1.32 42.58 -4.94
CA LYS A 457 -0.32 42.08 -5.90
C LYS A 457 -0.42 40.57 -5.95
N ASP A 458 -0.25 40.02 -7.16
CA ASP A 458 -0.19 38.57 -7.34
C ASP A 458 0.89 37.98 -6.42
N THR A 459 0.47 37.03 -5.57
CA THR A 459 1.36 36.31 -4.68
C THR A 459 1.60 34.91 -5.21
N TYR A 460 2.82 34.66 -5.69
CA TYR A 460 3.29 33.33 -6.09
C TYR A 460 4.06 32.60 -4.96
N GLY A 461 4.13 33.21 -3.78
CA GLY A 461 4.87 32.70 -2.64
C GLY A 461 4.14 31.59 -1.91
N ALA A 462 4.88 30.55 -1.49
CA ALA A 462 4.35 29.44 -0.71
C ALA A 462 3.68 29.88 0.61
N SER A 463 4.13 30.99 1.22
CA SER A 463 3.55 31.54 2.44
C SER A 463 2.12 32.02 2.25
N ALA A 464 1.82 32.74 1.17
CA ALA A 464 0.47 33.24 0.90
C ALA A 464 -0.52 32.08 0.65
N PHE A 465 -0.06 31.04 -0.07
CA PHE A 465 -0.85 29.82 -0.23
C PHE A 465 -1.04 29.08 1.11
N HIS A 466 0.01 29.00 1.93
CA HIS A 466 -0.07 28.39 3.25
C HIS A 466 -1.08 29.09 4.15
N ASP A 467 -1.14 30.43 4.13
CA ASP A 467 -2.09 31.21 4.93
C ASP A 467 -3.55 30.84 4.59
N VAL A 468 -3.88 30.77 3.30
CA VAL A 468 -5.22 30.38 2.83
C VAL A 468 -5.55 28.94 3.23
N VAL A 469 -4.61 28.00 3.04
CA VAL A 469 -4.78 26.59 3.40
C VAL A 469 -4.91 26.40 4.91
N ALA A 470 -4.12 27.11 5.71
CA ALA A 470 -4.14 27.03 7.16
C ALA A 470 -5.48 27.53 7.72
N GLN A 471 -6.04 28.59 7.14
CA GLN A 471 -7.36 29.11 7.50
C GLN A 471 -8.46 28.08 7.18
N ALA A 472 -8.41 27.45 6.01
CA ALA A 472 -9.35 26.38 5.67
C ALA A 472 -9.23 25.16 6.61
N LEU A 473 -8.01 24.71 6.92
CA LEU A 473 -7.75 23.59 7.83
C LEU A 473 -8.25 23.85 9.26
N LYS A 474 -8.02 25.07 9.79
CA LYS A 474 -8.54 25.50 11.09
C LYS A 474 -10.05 25.28 11.18
N ASN A 475 -10.77 25.60 10.10
CA ASN A 475 -12.23 25.60 10.09
C ASN A 475 -12.83 24.22 9.80
N ILE A 476 -12.18 23.41 8.96
CA ILE A 476 -12.50 21.97 8.87
C ILE A 476 -12.33 21.30 10.24
N GLY A 477 -11.32 21.69 11.02
CA GLY A 477 -11.17 21.21 12.40
C GLY A 477 -12.39 21.51 13.29
N ARG A 478 -13.12 22.59 13.04
CA ARG A 478 -14.33 22.96 13.79
C ARG A 478 -15.53 22.07 13.49
N THR A 479 -15.58 21.43 12.31
CA THR A 479 -16.65 20.45 12.00
C THR A 479 -16.49 19.14 12.76
N GLN A 480 -15.34 18.93 13.41
CA GLN A 480 -15.05 17.78 14.27
C GLN A 480 -15.19 18.12 15.76
N ALA A 481 -15.60 19.36 16.11
CA ALA A 481 -15.75 19.79 17.49
C ALA A 481 -16.94 19.11 18.20
N GLU A 482 -16.82 18.90 19.52
CA GLU A 482 -17.89 18.33 20.33
C GLU A 482 -19.15 19.20 20.29
N LYS A 483 -20.32 18.56 20.38
CA LYS A 483 -21.64 19.20 20.26
C LYS A 483 -21.82 20.42 21.18
N GLN A 484 -21.20 20.43 22.36
CA GLN A 484 -21.28 21.53 23.31
C GLN A 484 -20.56 22.81 22.82
N LEU A 485 -19.47 22.68 22.04
CA LEU A 485 -18.77 23.80 21.41
C LEU A 485 -19.59 24.40 20.25
N LEU A 486 -20.29 23.53 19.49
CA LEU A 486 -21.24 23.94 18.46
C LEU A 486 -22.44 24.72 19.06
N GLU A 487 -23.04 24.20 20.13
CA GLU A 487 -24.20 24.82 20.80
C GLU A 487 -23.84 26.19 21.40
N THR A 488 -22.64 26.35 21.97
CA THR A 488 -22.19 27.62 22.60
C THR A 488 -22.02 28.74 21.57
N ASN A 489 -21.44 28.45 20.40
CA ASN A 489 -21.27 29.44 19.33
C ASN A 489 -22.59 29.71 18.56
N MET A 490 -23.48 28.71 18.46
CA MET A 490 -24.79 28.90 17.81
C MET A 490 -25.79 29.71 18.64
N ILE A 491 -25.70 29.69 19.98
CA ILE A 491 -26.51 30.57 20.84
C ILE A 491 -26.18 32.05 20.61
N LEU A 492 -24.96 32.37 20.16
CA LEU A 492 -24.58 33.73 19.74
C LEU A 492 -25.12 34.11 18.35
N ASN A 493 -25.34 33.14 17.44
CA ASN A 493 -25.65 33.39 16.02
C ASN A 493 -27.06 32.93 15.56
N GLY A 494 -27.94 32.49 16.45
CA GLY A 494 -29.39 32.39 16.19
C GLY A 494 -29.89 31.32 15.20
N ALA A 495 -29.10 30.31 14.82
CA ALA A 495 -29.51 29.28 13.86
C ALA A 495 -29.62 27.87 14.49
N LYS A 496 -30.71 27.14 14.18
CA LYS A 496 -30.87 25.69 14.41
C LYS A 496 -30.61 24.95 13.10
N ILE A 497 -29.76 23.92 13.09
CA ILE A 497 -29.51 23.11 11.88
C ILE A 497 -29.75 21.60 12.11
N MET A 498 -30.42 20.99 11.12
CA MET A 498 -30.64 19.56 10.91
C MET A 498 -29.35 18.82 10.49
N LYS A 499 -29.26 17.52 10.83
CA LYS A 499 -28.17 16.64 10.39
C LYS A 499 -28.13 16.52 8.85
N ALA A 500 -27.01 16.90 8.24
CA ALA A 500 -26.66 16.56 6.86
C ALA A 500 -25.26 15.93 6.81
N GLN A 501 -25.03 15.10 5.80
CA GLN A 501 -23.79 14.38 5.57
C GLN A 501 -22.79 15.31 4.87
N ILE A 502 -21.70 15.66 5.55
CA ILE A 502 -20.75 16.69 5.09
C ILE A 502 -19.74 16.04 4.11
N SER A 503 -19.77 16.45 2.85
CA SER A 503 -18.65 16.29 1.90
C SER A 503 -17.81 17.56 1.92
N ALA A 504 -16.50 17.44 2.13
CA ALA A 504 -15.58 18.57 2.14
C ALA A 504 -14.76 18.59 0.84
N GLU A 505 -14.92 19.65 0.05
CA GLU A 505 -14.04 19.98 -1.08
C GLU A 505 -13.31 21.28 -0.76
N LEU A 506 -11.99 21.30 -0.98
CA LEU A 506 -11.17 22.50 -0.84
C LEU A 506 -11.06 23.14 -2.22
N LEU A 507 -11.51 24.40 -2.37
CA LEU A 507 -11.40 25.15 -3.62
C LEU A 507 -10.43 26.32 -3.40
N VAL A 508 -9.36 26.42 -4.21
CA VAL A 508 -8.42 27.56 -4.15
C VAL A 508 -8.42 28.30 -5.48
N LEU A 509 -8.72 29.60 -5.46
CA LEU A 509 -8.89 30.41 -6.66
C LEU A 509 -7.62 31.24 -6.93
N ARG A 510 -7.21 31.34 -8.21
CA ARG A 510 -6.06 32.15 -8.63
C ARG A 510 -6.51 33.31 -9.54
N THR A 511 -5.91 34.47 -9.36
CA THR A 511 -6.05 35.61 -10.29
C THR A 511 -5.31 35.30 -11.61
N GLY A 512 -5.95 35.62 -12.73
CA GLY A 512 -5.56 35.14 -14.05
C GLY A 512 -4.27 35.75 -14.61
N LYS A 513 -3.33 34.88 -15.00
CA LYS A 513 -2.56 34.99 -16.25
C LYS A 513 -2.06 33.61 -16.69
N LYS A 514 -2.19 33.34 -18.00
CA LYS A 514 -1.78 32.11 -18.68
C LYS A 514 -0.31 31.79 -18.40
N TRP A 515 -0.05 30.52 -18.08
CA TRP A 515 1.28 29.93 -18.11
C TRP A 515 1.67 29.71 -19.58
N ASN A 516 2.80 30.26 -20.00
CA ASN A 516 3.49 29.83 -21.22
C ASN A 516 4.43 28.67 -20.90
#